data_AF-A0A1H5M381-F1
#
_entry.id   AF-A0A1H5M381-F1
#
_cell.length_a   1.000
_cell.length_b   1.000
_cell.length_c   1.000
_cell.angle_alpha   90.00
_cell.angle_beta   90.00
_cell.angle_gamma   90.00
#
_symmetry.space_group_name_H-M   'P 1'
#
loop_
_entity.id
_entity.type
_entity.pdbx_description
1 polymer ?
#
loop_
_entity_poly.entity_id
_entity_poly.type
_entity_poly.pdbx_seq_one_letter_code
_entity_poly.pdbx_strand_id
1 'polypeptide(L)'
;MTLKIISRATWGAKPWNGTPASVPLSKRTEFYVHYDGAHHITRTGYAIMRAIEAEHLGNGWSGVGYNFVIDQAGNIYEGRGWGLQGAHCPDHNTTGIGVQFAIGGDQEPSAKALAACRALYEEAGKKTGRTLAKRGHRDGFATACPGTKLYAWVKAGMPAGNYEAAPNPGGSLPSGGSEVSRAQVTISDLTYGYGAKGDHVTKVGRALVKKGFGKHYTSGPGPTWTDADTRNYQDYQESLGYSGADADGVPGVTSLKELLGTLPGKVTAKPAPPFPGVGKFGPGKSNASITLLGQQLVRKGYGKHYTSGPGPKWSDSDRKNVRDFQLAHASLKGDADGIPGPLTWKLLFS
;
A
#
# COMPACT_ATOMS: atom_id res chain seq x y z
N MET A 1 -22.92 8.67 20.24
CA MET A 1 -22.21 7.94 19.16
C MET A 1 -21.11 8.83 18.62
N THR A 2 -19.97 8.24 18.22
CA THR A 2 -18.84 8.96 17.62
C THR A 2 -19.17 9.35 16.19
N LEU A 3 -18.86 10.60 15.80
CA LEU A 3 -19.03 11.08 14.43
C LEU A 3 -18.12 10.28 13.49
N LYS A 4 -18.65 9.77 12.38
CA LYS A 4 -17.87 9.03 11.37
C LYS A 4 -17.55 9.95 10.20
N ILE A 5 -16.27 10.24 10.01
CA ILE A 5 -15.76 11.04 8.88
C ILE A 5 -14.93 10.13 8.00
N ILE A 6 -15.23 10.12 6.71
CA ILE A 6 -14.51 9.37 5.68
C ILE A 6 -13.33 10.21 5.24
N SER A 7 -12.12 9.73 5.54
CA SER A 7 -10.89 10.50 5.29
C SER A 7 -10.63 10.69 3.80
N ARG A 8 -9.80 11.69 3.47
CA ARG A 8 -9.27 11.89 2.11
C ARG A 8 -8.73 10.61 1.49
N ALA A 9 -7.94 9.86 2.25
CA ALA A 9 -7.38 8.58 1.79
C ALA A 9 -8.49 7.57 1.47
N THR A 10 -9.51 7.45 2.33
CA THR A 10 -10.58 6.45 2.17
C THR A 10 -11.44 6.69 0.93
N TRP A 11 -11.75 7.94 0.58
CA TRP A 11 -12.50 8.22 -0.66
C TRP A 11 -11.61 8.38 -1.90
N GLY A 12 -10.30 8.19 -1.75
CA GLY A 12 -9.33 8.21 -2.85
C GLY A 12 -9.04 9.62 -3.36
N ALA A 13 -8.84 10.59 -2.48
CA ALA A 13 -8.46 11.94 -2.86
C ALA A 13 -7.11 11.98 -3.58
N LYS A 14 -6.97 12.86 -4.57
CA LYS A 14 -5.66 13.15 -5.17
C LYS A 14 -4.75 13.87 -4.16
N PRO A 15 -3.41 13.81 -4.36
CA PRO A 15 -2.50 14.71 -3.68
C PRO A 15 -2.92 16.18 -3.88
N TRP A 16 -2.64 17.02 -2.90
CA TRP A 16 -2.93 18.45 -3.01
C TRP A 16 -2.14 19.08 -4.17
N ASN A 17 -2.81 19.93 -4.94
CA ASN A 17 -2.15 20.83 -5.89
C ASN A 17 -1.63 22.06 -5.13
N GLY A 18 -0.41 21.97 -4.61
CA GLY A 18 0.16 22.94 -3.68
C GLY A 18 -0.16 22.63 -2.22
N THR A 19 -0.10 23.64 -1.34
CA THR A 19 -0.21 23.45 0.11
C THR A 19 -1.31 24.35 0.69
N PRO A 20 -2.51 23.82 0.98
CA PRO A 20 -3.53 24.56 1.71
C PRO A 20 -2.99 25.04 3.05
N ALA A 21 -3.23 26.31 3.40
CA ALA A 21 -2.73 26.88 4.64
C ALA A 21 -3.34 26.21 5.88
N SER A 22 -2.53 25.98 6.92
CA SER A 22 -3.01 25.52 8.21
C SER A 22 -3.72 26.64 8.97
N VAL A 23 -4.85 26.33 9.60
CA VAL A 23 -5.67 27.24 10.39
C VAL A 23 -5.93 26.62 11.76
N PRO A 24 -5.45 27.24 12.85
CA PRO A 24 -5.76 26.79 14.20
C PRO A 24 -7.27 26.80 14.46
N LEU A 25 -7.77 25.81 15.21
CA LEU A 25 -9.19 25.74 15.59
C LEU A 25 -9.66 26.97 16.36
N SER A 26 -8.76 27.63 17.09
CA SER A 26 -9.04 28.88 17.80
C SER A 26 -9.44 30.03 16.88
N LYS A 27 -9.16 29.97 15.58
CA LYS A 27 -9.60 30.95 14.58
C LYS A 27 -10.99 30.65 14.00
N ARG A 28 -11.55 29.46 14.21
CA ARG A 28 -12.87 29.07 13.67
C ARG A 28 -14.00 29.67 14.50
N THR A 29 -14.85 30.48 13.88
CA THR A 29 -15.97 31.16 14.53
C THR A 29 -17.29 30.97 13.78
N GLU A 30 -17.25 30.41 12.58
CA GLU A 30 -18.39 30.33 11.67
C GLU A 30 -18.50 28.94 11.03
N PHE A 31 -19.71 28.52 10.73
CA PHE A 31 -20.04 27.25 10.08
C PHE A 31 -20.96 27.52 8.89
N TYR A 32 -20.43 27.33 7.69
CA TYR A 32 -21.07 27.67 6.44
C TYR A 32 -21.65 26.44 5.75
N VAL A 33 -22.93 26.50 5.39
CA VAL A 33 -23.62 25.48 4.59
C VAL A 33 -23.63 25.91 3.12
N HIS A 34 -23.29 24.94 2.27
CA HIS A 34 -23.21 25.06 0.82
C HIS A 34 -24.01 23.96 0.11
N TYR A 35 -24.28 24.15 -1.18
CA TYR A 35 -24.89 23.18 -2.10
C TYR A 35 -24.15 23.20 -3.45
N ASP A 36 -24.40 22.26 -4.35
CA ASP A 36 -23.59 22.05 -5.57
C ASP A 36 -23.85 23.09 -6.65
N GLY A 37 -25.01 23.75 -6.61
CA GLY A 37 -25.38 24.78 -7.56
C GLY A 37 -26.74 24.50 -8.17
N ALA A 38 -26.86 24.72 -9.49
CA ALA A 38 -28.16 24.77 -10.16
C ALA A 38 -28.80 23.39 -10.46
N HIS A 39 -28.01 22.31 -10.51
CA HIS A 39 -28.48 21.02 -10.99
C HIS A 39 -28.62 19.99 -9.87
N HIS A 40 -29.61 19.11 -9.99
CA HIS A 40 -29.78 17.99 -9.08
C HIS A 40 -28.56 17.05 -9.16
N ILE A 41 -28.15 16.56 -7.99
CA ILE A 41 -27.05 15.61 -7.89
C ILE A 41 -27.61 14.21 -7.76
N THR A 42 -27.34 13.41 -8.81
CA THR A 42 -27.74 12.01 -8.92
C THR A 42 -26.59 11.04 -8.65
N ARG A 43 -25.35 11.54 -8.57
CA ARG A 43 -24.18 10.75 -8.17
C ARG A 43 -24.31 10.32 -6.71
N THR A 44 -23.73 9.18 -6.39
CA THR A 44 -23.71 8.63 -5.03
C THR A 44 -22.28 8.24 -4.63
N GLY A 45 -22.06 8.14 -3.32
CA GLY A 45 -20.81 7.66 -2.75
C GLY A 45 -19.57 8.47 -3.15
N TYR A 46 -18.45 7.78 -3.37
CA TYR A 46 -17.18 8.43 -3.72
C TYR A 46 -17.22 9.21 -5.03
N ALA A 47 -18.15 8.92 -5.94
CA ALA A 47 -18.27 9.63 -7.22
C ALA A 47 -18.64 11.12 -7.03
N ILE A 48 -19.33 11.46 -5.93
CA ILE A 48 -19.61 12.85 -5.54
C ILE A 48 -18.29 13.59 -5.25
N MET A 49 -17.47 13.03 -4.36
CA MET A 49 -16.19 13.64 -3.97
C MET A 49 -15.26 13.84 -5.16
N ARG A 50 -15.25 12.89 -6.07
CA ARG A 50 -14.38 12.92 -7.25
C ARG A 50 -14.83 13.94 -8.29
N ALA A 51 -16.14 14.15 -8.44
CA ALA A 51 -16.66 15.22 -9.29
C ALA A 51 -16.25 16.60 -8.74
N ILE A 52 -16.45 16.83 -7.44
CA ILE A 52 -16.07 18.09 -6.77
C ILE A 52 -14.54 18.30 -6.84
N GLU A 53 -13.74 17.27 -6.57
CA GLU A 53 -12.28 17.38 -6.63
C GLU A 53 -11.79 17.70 -8.06
N ALA A 54 -12.38 17.08 -9.09
CA ALA A 54 -12.02 17.34 -10.48
C ALA A 54 -12.33 18.78 -10.89
N GLU A 55 -13.52 19.27 -10.55
CA GLU A 55 -13.93 20.66 -10.82
C GLU A 55 -13.00 21.66 -10.12
N HIS A 56 -12.75 21.48 -8.83
CA HIS A 56 -11.94 22.42 -8.06
C HIS A 56 -10.48 22.42 -8.51
N LEU A 57 -9.91 21.27 -8.88
CA LEU A 57 -8.59 21.21 -9.50
C LEU A 57 -8.57 21.92 -10.85
N GLY A 58 -9.63 21.79 -11.65
CA GLY A 58 -9.82 22.52 -12.91
C GLY A 58 -9.87 24.05 -12.71
N ASN A 59 -10.40 24.50 -11.57
CA ASN A 59 -10.41 25.91 -11.15
C ASN A 59 -9.05 26.39 -10.59
N GLY A 60 -8.01 25.54 -10.59
CA GLY A 60 -6.69 25.85 -10.05
C GLY A 60 -6.59 25.81 -8.53
N TRP A 61 -7.60 25.27 -7.84
CA TRP A 61 -7.56 25.13 -6.38
C TRP A 61 -6.72 23.92 -5.98
N SER A 62 -6.26 23.88 -4.73
CA SER A 62 -5.43 22.77 -4.26
C SER A 62 -6.13 21.41 -4.23
N GLY A 63 -7.46 21.37 -4.34
CA GLY A 63 -8.30 20.18 -4.25
C GLY A 63 -9.71 20.61 -3.81
N VAL A 64 -10.47 19.69 -3.20
CA VAL A 64 -11.77 20.03 -2.59
C VAL A 64 -11.63 21.27 -1.69
N GLY A 65 -12.48 22.26 -1.91
CA GLY A 65 -12.41 23.61 -1.33
C GLY A 65 -13.19 23.72 -0.02
N TYR A 66 -14.17 22.85 0.13
CA TYR A 66 -14.95 22.68 1.35
C TYR A 66 -14.15 21.94 2.41
N ASN A 67 -14.42 22.22 3.68
CA ASN A 67 -13.85 21.47 4.79
C ASN A 67 -14.45 20.06 4.83
N PHE A 68 -15.76 19.94 4.61
CA PHE A 68 -16.47 18.67 4.54
C PHE A 68 -17.52 18.67 3.43
N VAL A 69 -17.87 17.48 2.96
CA VAL A 69 -18.97 17.23 2.02
C VAL A 69 -19.89 16.19 2.63
N ILE A 70 -21.20 16.31 2.42
CA ILE A 70 -22.23 15.42 2.94
C ILE A 70 -23.11 14.95 1.80
N ASP A 71 -23.26 13.63 1.65
CA ASP A 71 -24.20 13.06 0.69
C ASP A 71 -25.60 12.85 1.28
N GLN A 72 -26.56 12.51 0.40
CA GLN A 72 -27.94 12.26 0.79
C GLN A 72 -28.13 11.00 1.65
N ALA A 73 -27.15 10.10 1.74
CA ALA A 73 -27.18 8.97 2.65
C ALA A 73 -26.71 9.36 4.08
N GLY A 74 -26.16 10.56 4.27
CA GLY A 74 -25.63 11.03 5.54
C GLY A 74 -24.15 10.69 5.76
N ASN A 75 -23.43 10.27 4.72
CA ASN A 75 -21.98 10.12 4.82
C ASN A 75 -21.32 11.49 4.89
N ILE A 76 -20.31 11.62 5.75
CA ILE A 76 -19.49 12.83 5.89
C ILE A 76 -18.11 12.53 5.32
N TYR A 77 -17.70 13.27 4.30
CA TYR A 77 -16.40 13.14 3.65
C TYR A 77 -15.50 14.29 4.03
N GLU A 78 -14.24 13.98 4.32
CA GLU A 78 -13.20 14.96 4.57
C GLU A 78 -12.75 15.63 3.26
N GLY A 79 -12.96 16.94 3.16
CA GLY A 79 -12.35 17.78 2.15
C GLY A 79 -11.04 18.34 2.68
N ARG A 80 -11.05 19.60 3.10
CA ARG A 80 -9.94 20.27 3.83
C ARG A 80 -9.91 19.96 5.33
N GLY A 81 -10.93 19.25 5.84
CA GLY A 81 -11.00 18.84 7.23
C GLY A 81 -11.03 20.01 8.20
N TRP A 82 -10.66 19.75 9.45
CA TRP A 82 -10.75 20.74 10.53
C TRP A 82 -9.66 21.82 10.46
N GLY A 83 -8.45 21.42 10.09
CA GLY A 83 -7.22 22.21 10.29
C GLY A 83 -6.73 23.01 9.09
N LEU A 84 -7.34 22.91 7.92
CA LEU A 84 -6.89 23.63 6.72
C LEU A 84 -7.88 24.72 6.31
N GLN A 85 -7.35 25.86 5.84
CA GLN A 85 -8.13 26.98 5.32
C GLN A 85 -9.06 26.52 4.20
N GLY A 86 -10.31 26.96 4.20
CA GLY A 86 -11.27 26.71 3.13
C GLY A 86 -10.94 27.42 1.82
N ALA A 87 -11.69 27.12 0.76
CA ALA A 87 -11.82 27.95 -0.44
C ALA A 87 -13.30 28.09 -0.84
N HIS A 88 -14.18 28.09 0.16
CA HIS A 88 -15.63 28.00 -0.01
C HIS A 88 -16.31 29.37 0.02
N CYS A 89 -15.76 30.36 0.71
CA CYS A 89 -16.36 31.69 0.87
C CYS A 89 -15.24 32.74 1.03
N PRO A 90 -15.06 33.68 0.09
CA PRO A 90 -14.10 34.78 0.21
C PRO A 90 -14.22 35.49 1.56
N ASP A 91 -13.10 35.93 2.13
CA ASP A 91 -12.96 36.54 3.46
C ASP A 91 -13.35 35.68 4.68
N HIS A 92 -14.05 34.56 4.47
CA HIS A 92 -14.49 33.62 5.50
C HIS A 92 -13.79 32.26 5.44
N ASN A 93 -12.82 32.10 4.54
CA ASN A 93 -12.08 30.84 4.36
C ASN A 93 -11.25 30.42 5.59
N THR A 94 -10.82 31.40 6.41
CA THR A 94 -10.07 31.17 7.65
C THR A 94 -11.00 30.98 8.83
N THR A 95 -11.98 31.84 9.03
CA THR A 95 -12.90 31.79 10.18
C THR A 95 -14.00 30.74 10.04
N GLY A 96 -14.37 30.39 8.81
CA GLY A 96 -15.47 29.51 8.48
C GLY A 96 -15.05 28.07 8.18
N ILE A 97 -15.79 27.11 8.75
CA ILE A 97 -15.81 25.71 8.30
C ILE A 97 -16.90 25.58 7.24
N GLY A 98 -16.52 25.29 6.00
CA GLY A 98 -17.46 25.12 4.89
C GLY A 98 -17.90 23.67 4.72
N VAL A 99 -19.21 23.44 4.70
CA VAL A 99 -19.83 22.12 4.56
C VAL A 99 -20.78 22.11 3.37
N GLN A 100 -20.46 21.27 2.40
CA GLN A 100 -21.18 21.13 1.14
C GLN A 100 -22.18 19.97 1.20
N PHE A 101 -23.44 20.23 0.89
CA PHE A 101 -24.42 19.16 0.64
C PHE A 101 -24.38 18.77 -0.83
N ALA A 102 -24.33 17.47 -1.12
CA ALA A 102 -24.39 16.92 -2.47
C ALA A 102 -25.83 16.94 -3.02
N ILE A 103 -26.37 18.14 -3.15
CA ILE A 103 -27.66 18.47 -3.76
C ILE A 103 -27.51 19.76 -4.56
N GLY A 104 -28.39 20.01 -5.51
CA GLY A 104 -28.47 21.28 -6.20
C GLY A 104 -29.86 21.55 -6.76
N GLY A 105 -30.05 22.73 -7.34
CA GLY A 105 -31.34 23.23 -7.78
C GLY A 105 -32.34 23.31 -6.63
N ASP A 106 -33.52 22.73 -6.85
CA ASP A 106 -34.61 22.62 -5.88
C ASP A 106 -34.67 21.24 -5.18
N GLN A 107 -33.63 20.42 -5.28
CA GLN A 107 -33.55 19.12 -4.64
C GLN A 107 -33.72 19.23 -3.11
N GLU A 108 -34.53 18.34 -2.53
CA GLU A 108 -34.78 18.31 -1.08
C GLU A 108 -33.61 17.67 -0.33
N PRO A 109 -33.07 18.29 0.73
CA PRO A 109 -32.09 17.62 1.58
C PRO A 109 -32.73 16.50 2.39
N SER A 110 -32.16 15.29 2.31
CA SER A 110 -32.61 14.16 3.11
C SER A 110 -32.42 14.41 4.62
N ALA A 111 -33.30 13.81 5.43
CA ALA A 111 -33.19 13.86 6.89
C ALA A 111 -31.83 13.34 7.40
N LYS A 112 -31.24 12.35 6.71
CA LYS A 112 -29.91 11.81 7.05
C LYS A 112 -28.79 12.83 6.82
N ALA A 113 -28.83 13.56 5.70
CA ALA A 113 -27.86 14.61 5.42
C ALA A 113 -27.96 15.77 6.44
N LEU A 114 -29.19 16.17 6.78
CA LEU A 114 -29.42 17.20 7.80
C LEU A 114 -28.91 16.77 9.18
N ALA A 115 -29.16 15.52 9.59
CA ALA A 115 -28.67 14.96 10.85
C ALA A 115 -27.13 14.86 10.87
N ALA A 116 -26.51 14.44 9.76
CA ALA A 116 -25.06 14.40 9.62
C ALA A 116 -24.42 15.80 9.75
N CYS A 117 -24.99 16.80 9.08
CA CYS A 117 -24.51 18.18 9.17
C CYS A 117 -24.68 18.74 10.59
N ARG A 118 -25.81 18.45 11.26
CA ARG A 118 -26.03 18.89 12.63
C ARG A 118 -25.00 18.26 13.58
N ALA A 119 -24.74 16.97 13.46
CA ALA A 119 -23.73 16.30 14.28
C ALA A 119 -22.30 16.83 14.01
N LEU A 120 -21.99 17.16 12.75
CA LEU A 120 -20.73 17.80 12.38
C LEU A 120 -20.59 19.21 12.97
N TYR A 121 -21.68 19.99 13.03
CA TYR A 121 -21.72 21.28 13.70
C TYR A 121 -21.47 21.16 15.22
N GLU A 122 -22.11 20.20 15.89
CA GLU A 122 -21.88 19.96 17.33
C GLU A 122 -20.42 19.53 17.60
N GLU A 123 -19.85 18.69 16.74
CA GLU A 123 -18.44 18.30 16.83
C GLU A 123 -17.50 19.50 16.60
N ALA A 124 -17.83 20.40 15.66
CA ALA A 124 -17.10 21.65 15.48
C ALA A 124 -17.11 22.50 16.76
N GLY A 125 -18.27 22.58 17.43
CA GLY A 125 -18.40 23.31 18.68
C GLY A 125 -17.53 22.75 19.80
N LYS A 126 -17.51 21.41 19.94
CA LYS A 126 -16.62 20.71 20.90
C LYS A 126 -15.15 20.96 20.60
N LYS A 127 -14.74 20.81 19.34
CA LYS A 127 -13.33 20.96 18.91
C LYS A 127 -12.81 22.38 19.07
N THR A 128 -13.66 23.37 18.88
CA THR A 128 -13.29 24.79 18.98
C THR A 128 -13.50 25.37 20.38
N GLY A 129 -14.23 24.66 21.25
CA GLY A 129 -14.62 25.13 22.58
C GLY A 129 -15.61 26.30 22.55
N ARG A 130 -16.40 26.46 21.47
CA ARG A 130 -17.36 27.56 21.33
C ARG A 130 -18.55 27.21 20.44
N THR A 131 -19.59 28.01 20.50
CA THR A 131 -20.68 27.99 19.53
C THR A 131 -20.28 28.75 18.26
N LEU A 132 -20.34 28.10 17.09
CA LEU A 132 -20.05 28.74 15.81
C LEU A 132 -21.30 29.41 15.24
N ALA A 133 -21.13 30.54 14.54
CA ALA A 133 -22.22 31.18 13.81
C ALA A 133 -22.70 30.27 12.66
N LYS A 134 -23.98 29.90 12.67
CA LYS A 134 -24.62 29.11 11.60
C LYS A 134 -24.93 30.02 10.43
N ARG A 135 -24.35 29.77 9.27
CA ARG A 135 -24.48 30.60 8.06
C ARG A 135 -24.74 29.77 6.81
N GLY A 136 -25.50 30.33 5.88
CA GLY A 136 -25.48 29.88 4.48
C GLY A 136 -24.42 30.66 3.70
N HIS A 137 -23.92 30.12 2.60
CA HIS A 137 -22.94 30.84 1.75
C HIS A 137 -23.38 32.27 1.42
N ARG A 138 -24.67 32.48 1.08
CA ARG A 138 -25.25 33.81 0.82
C ARG A 138 -25.15 34.83 1.96
N ASP A 139 -24.86 34.41 3.19
CA ASP A 139 -24.64 35.33 4.32
C ASP A 139 -23.23 35.96 4.31
N GLY A 140 -22.28 35.39 3.55
CA GLY A 140 -20.89 35.85 3.45
C GLY A 140 -20.44 36.19 2.02
N PHE A 141 -21.23 35.85 1.00
CA PHE A 141 -20.92 36.14 -0.40
C PHE A 141 -22.20 36.34 -1.22
N ALA A 142 -22.16 37.15 -2.28
CA ALA A 142 -23.31 37.38 -3.16
C ALA A 142 -23.54 36.15 -4.06
N THR A 143 -24.37 35.20 -3.62
CA THR A 143 -24.65 33.94 -4.34
C THR A 143 -26.04 33.39 -4.01
N ALA A 144 -26.57 32.53 -4.89
CA ALA A 144 -27.76 31.74 -4.63
C ALA A 144 -27.51 30.57 -3.67
N CYS A 145 -26.25 30.17 -3.44
CA CYS A 145 -25.90 29.10 -2.50
C CYS A 145 -26.31 29.45 -1.05
N PRO A 146 -26.88 28.53 -0.24
CA PRO A 146 -27.07 27.09 -0.46
C PRO A 146 -28.46 26.70 -1.03
N GLY A 147 -29.11 27.59 -1.78
CA GLY A 147 -30.50 27.41 -2.20
C GLY A 147 -31.50 27.70 -1.07
N THR A 148 -32.78 27.86 -1.44
CA THR A 148 -33.83 28.35 -0.52
C THR A 148 -34.11 27.38 0.63
N LYS A 149 -34.14 26.07 0.36
CA LYS A 149 -34.50 25.03 1.33
C LYS A 149 -33.45 24.87 2.44
N LEU A 150 -32.18 24.66 2.06
CA LEU A 150 -31.09 24.61 3.04
C LEU A 150 -30.92 25.94 3.77
N TYR A 151 -31.08 27.08 3.09
CA TYR A 151 -30.99 28.37 3.76
C TYR A 151 -32.05 28.52 4.85
N ALA A 152 -33.32 28.20 4.55
CA ALA A 152 -34.39 28.21 5.54
C ALA A 152 -34.08 27.28 6.73
N TRP A 153 -33.56 26.08 6.46
CA TRP A 153 -33.12 25.14 7.50
C TRP A 153 -31.98 25.69 8.39
N VAL A 154 -30.99 26.36 7.79
CA VAL A 154 -29.91 27.03 8.54
C VAL A 154 -30.47 28.13 9.44
N LYS A 155 -31.38 28.97 8.91
CA LYS A 155 -32.02 30.07 9.66
C LYS A 155 -32.92 29.56 10.79
N ALA A 156 -33.52 28.38 10.64
CA ALA A 156 -34.24 27.68 11.69
C ALA A 156 -33.32 27.07 12.77
N GLY A 157 -32.00 27.27 12.67
CA GLY A 157 -31.04 26.81 13.67
C GLY A 157 -30.54 25.39 13.45
N MET A 158 -30.67 24.84 12.22
CA MET A 158 -30.29 23.48 11.84
C MET A 158 -31.00 22.38 12.67
N PRO A 159 -32.35 22.33 12.73
CA PRO A 159 -33.07 21.27 13.41
C PRO A 159 -32.89 19.93 12.68
N ALA A 160 -32.54 18.86 13.38
CA ALA A 160 -32.41 17.54 12.80
C ALA A 160 -32.64 16.43 13.85
N GLY A 161 -32.94 15.22 13.37
CA GLY A 161 -32.96 14.02 14.21
C GLY A 161 -31.55 13.57 14.62
N ASN A 162 -31.49 12.42 15.28
CA ASN A 162 -30.22 11.83 15.70
C ASN A 162 -29.38 11.41 14.49
N TYR A 163 -28.08 11.65 14.57
CA TYR A 163 -27.14 11.14 13.58
C TYR A 163 -26.97 9.63 13.73
N GLU A 164 -27.18 8.93 12.62
CA GLU A 164 -26.83 7.54 12.44
C GLU A 164 -25.73 7.45 11.39
N ALA A 165 -24.63 6.79 11.75
CA ALA A 165 -23.54 6.60 10.80
C ALA A 165 -24.04 5.77 9.61
N ALA A 166 -23.98 6.38 8.43
CA ALA A 166 -24.36 5.70 7.21
C ALA A 166 -23.48 4.45 6.98
N PRO A 167 -24.06 3.36 6.43
CA PRO A 167 -23.26 2.25 5.90
C PRO A 167 -22.27 2.82 4.88
N ASN A 168 -21.06 2.25 4.82
CA ASN A 168 -19.98 2.75 3.95
C ASN A 168 -20.54 3.16 2.57
N PRO A 169 -20.16 4.33 2.05
CA PRO A 169 -20.92 5.09 1.05
C PRO A 169 -21.17 4.41 -0.30
N GLY A 170 -20.66 3.21 -0.53
CA GLY A 170 -20.73 2.57 -1.83
C GLY A 170 -20.06 3.41 -2.93
N GLY A 171 -20.12 2.92 -4.16
CA GLY A 171 -19.41 3.52 -5.29
C GLY A 171 -17.97 3.02 -5.40
N SER A 172 -17.60 2.59 -6.59
CA SER A 172 -16.22 2.24 -6.91
C SER A 172 -15.36 3.49 -6.77
N LEU A 173 -14.27 3.39 -6.00
CA LEU A 173 -13.18 4.36 -6.11
C LEU A 173 -12.79 4.43 -7.61
N PRO A 174 -12.51 5.62 -8.17
CA PRO A 174 -11.90 5.68 -9.49
C PRO A 174 -10.66 4.81 -9.47
N SER A 175 -10.42 4.09 -10.55
CA SER A 175 -9.15 3.44 -10.85
C SER A 175 -8.06 4.52 -10.97
N GLY A 176 -7.65 5.02 -9.81
CA GLY A 176 -6.49 5.84 -9.51
C GLY A 176 -5.83 5.29 -8.24
N GLY A 177 -5.86 3.96 -8.14
CA GLY A 177 -5.35 3.12 -7.05
C GLY A 177 -5.75 1.64 -7.22
N SER A 178 -6.12 1.20 -8.44
CA SER A 178 -6.37 -0.24 -8.74
C SER A 178 -5.27 -0.86 -9.60
N GLU A 179 -4.34 -0.07 -10.12
CA GLU A 179 -3.09 -0.65 -10.58
C GLU A 179 -2.17 -0.72 -9.37
N VAL A 180 -2.08 -1.94 -8.86
CA VAL A 180 -0.94 -2.37 -8.08
C VAL A 180 0.32 -1.88 -8.78
N SER A 181 1.20 -1.16 -8.06
CA SER A 181 2.39 -0.55 -8.66
C SER A 181 3.10 -1.55 -9.56
N ARG A 182 3.28 -1.15 -10.83
CA ARG A 182 4.00 -1.91 -11.86
C ARG A 182 5.48 -1.55 -11.90
N ALA A 183 5.91 -0.64 -11.03
CA ALA A 183 7.29 -0.20 -10.99
C ALA A 183 8.21 -1.32 -10.47
N GLN A 184 9.47 -1.21 -10.89
CA GLN A 184 10.55 -2.06 -10.44
C GLN A 184 11.68 -1.19 -9.90
N VAL A 185 12.43 -1.75 -8.97
CA VAL A 185 13.61 -1.13 -8.38
C VAL A 185 14.71 -2.16 -8.28
N THR A 186 15.96 -1.70 -8.40
CA THR A 186 17.14 -2.55 -8.16
C THR A 186 17.78 -2.14 -6.84
N ILE A 187 17.89 -3.10 -5.92
CA ILE A 187 18.57 -2.93 -4.62
C ILE A 187 19.61 -4.04 -4.53
N SER A 188 20.88 -3.65 -4.33
CA SER A 188 22.00 -4.60 -4.21
C SER A 188 22.07 -5.63 -5.36
N ASP A 189 21.92 -5.14 -6.59
CA ASP A 189 21.92 -5.91 -7.85
C ASP A 189 20.78 -6.93 -8.01
N LEU A 190 19.71 -6.80 -7.23
CA LEU A 190 18.49 -7.59 -7.33
C LEU A 190 17.30 -6.70 -7.65
N THR A 191 16.52 -7.12 -8.64
CA THR A 191 15.28 -6.42 -9.03
C THR A 191 14.12 -6.84 -8.13
N TYR A 192 13.34 -5.88 -7.67
CA TYR A 192 12.12 -6.02 -6.89
C TYR A 192 10.98 -5.24 -7.55
N GLY A 193 9.74 -5.49 -7.14
CA GLY A 193 8.54 -4.91 -7.77
C GLY A 193 7.97 -5.81 -8.87
N TYR A 194 6.87 -5.38 -9.48
CA TYR A 194 6.03 -6.26 -10.30
C TYR A 194 6.80 -6.97 -11.42
N GLY A 195 6.61 -8.29 -11.53
CA GLY A 195 7.27 -9.11 -12.56
C GLY A 195 8.74 -9.47 -12.27
N ALA A 196 9.34 -8.98 -11.18
CA ALA A 196 10.65 -9.44 -10.75
C ALA A 196 10.64 -10.95 -10.44
N LYS A 197 11.75 -11.64 -10.72
CA LYS A 197 11.86 -13.10 -10.55
C LYS A 197 13.12 -13.51 -9.81
N GLY A 198 13.00 -14.50 -8.92
CA GLY A 198 14.13 -15.14 -8.25
C GLY A 198 13.84 -15.52 -6.80
N ASP A 199 14.78 -16.22 -6.17
CA ASP A 199 14.67 -16.67 -4.77
C ASP A 199 14.54 -15.51 -3.79
N HIS A 200 15.09 -14.34 -4.12
CA HIS A 200 14.97 -13.14 -3.31
C HIS A 200 13.53 -12.62 -3.25
N VAL A 201 12.73 -12.82 -4.30
CA VAL A 201 11.29 -12.49 -4.30
C VAL A 201 10.55 -13.39 -3.34
N THR A 202 10.74 -14.72 -3.43
CA THR A 202 10.15 -15.68 -2.50
C THR A 202 10.52 -15.37 -1.05
N LYS A 203 11.77 -14.95 -0.78
CA LYS A 203 12.23 -14.56 0.56
C LYS A 203 11.46 -13.35 1.09
N VAL A 204 11.24 -12.32 0.27
CA VAL A 204 10.42 -11.16 0.65
C VAL A 204 9.00 -11.61 1.00
N GLY A 205 8.35 -12.37 0.13
CA GLY A 205 6.99 -12.82 0.37
C GLY A 205 6.84 -13.67 1.64
N ARG A 206 7.80 -14.57 1.93
CA ARG A 206 7.82 -15.35 3.17
C ARG A 206 8.05 -14.49 4.41
N ALA A 207 8.90 -13.46 4.31
CA ALA A 207 9.14 -12.53 5.39
C ALA A 207 7.89 -11.68 5.71
N LEU A 208 7.17 -11.23 4.67
CA LEU A 208 5.88 -10.54 4.81
C LEU A 208 4.87 -11.41 5.56
N VAL A 209 4.67 -12.67 5.12
CA VAL A 209 3.78 -13.62 5.81
C VAL A 209 4.19 -13.81 7.26
N LYS A 210 5.49 -14.00 7.55
CA LYS A 210 6.01 -14.16 8.91
C LYS A 210 5.74 -12.95 9.81
N LYS A 211 5.71 -11.74 9.23
CA LYS A 211 5.40 -10.49 9.93
C LYS A 211 3.89 -10.18 9.99
N GLY A 212 3.03 -11.05 9.46
CA GLY A 212 1.57 -10.89 9.47
C GLY A 212 0.98 -10.25 8.20
N PHE A 213 1.81 -9.95 7.19
CA PHE A 213 1.41 -9.28 5.95
C PHE A 213 1.25 -10.27 4.79
N GLY A 214 0.33 -11.23 4.94
CA GLY A 214 0.11 -12.29 3.95
C GLY A 214 -1.27 -12.35 3.32
N LYS A 215 -2.19 -11.44 3.72
CA LYS A 215 -3.63 -11.55 3.45
C LYS A 215 -3.99 -11.57 1.95
N HIS A 216 -3.12 -11.05 1.08
CA HIS A 216 -3.35 -11.02 -0.36
C HIS A 216 -2.84 -12.26 -1.10
N TYR A 217 -2.13 -13.17 -0.43
CA TYR A 217 -1.72 -14.43 -1.06
C TYR A 217 -2.84 -15.48 -1.00
N THR A 218 -3.17 -16.08 -2.15
CA THR A 218 -4.13 -17.19 -2.24
C THR A 218 -3.46 -18.57 -2.06
N SER A 219 -2.21 -18.71 -2.50
CA SER A 219 -1.45 -19.97 -2.48
C SER A 219 -0.08 -19.84 -1.79
N GLY A 220 0.16 -18.69 -1.13
CA GLY A 220 1.46 -18.31 -0.58
C GLY A 220 2.40 -17.64 -1.60
N PRO A 221 3.55 -17.12 -1.13
CA PRO A 221 4.50 -16.39 -1.97
C PRO A 221 5.32 -17.31 -2.88
N GLY A 222 5.55 -16.85 -4.12
CA GLY A 222 6.29 -17.58 -5.16
C GLY A 222 7.53 -16.82 -5.67
N PRO A 223 8.25 -17.38 -6.66
CA PRO A 223 9.48 -16.80 -7.19
C PRO A 223 9.25 -15.67 -8.19
N THR A 224 8.01 -15.30 -8.49
CA THR A 224 7.66 -14.18 -9.37
C THR A 224 6.83 -13.18 -8.57
N TRP A 225 7.20 -11.91 -8.64
CA TRP A 225 6.52 -10.84 -7.92
C TRP A 225 5.20 -10.53 -8.62
N THR A 226 4.11 -10.70 -7.91
CA THR A 226 2.74 -10.55 -8.39
C THR A 226 2.05 -9.35 -7.76
N ASP A 227 0.79 -9.14 -8.14
CA ASP A 227 -0.07 -8.16 -7.50
C ASP A 227 -0.23 -8.41 -5.99
N ALA A 228 -0.19 -9.67 -5.56
CA ALA A 228 -0.28 -10.02 -4.15
C ALA A 228 0.95 -9.55 -3.37
N ASP A 229 2.15 -9.67 -3.95
CA ASP A 229 3.39 -9.23 -3.32
C ASP A 229 3.39 -7.72 -3.11
N THR A 230 3.06 -6.94 -4.14
CA THR A 230 2.99 -5.47 -4.02
C THR A 230 1.95 -5.03 -3.00
N ARG A 231 0.75 -5.63 -2.97
CA ARG A 231 -0.29 -5.26 -1.99
C ARG A 231 0.10 -5.61 -0.56
N ASN A 232 0.67 -6.80 -0.33
CA ASN A 232 1.17 -7.19 0.99
C ASN A 232 2.35 -6.31 1.43
N TYR A 233 3.21 -5.90 0.48
CA TYR A 233 4.34 -5.00 0.77
C TYR A 233 3.86 -3.58 1.07
N GLN A 234 2.81 -3.10 0.38
CA GLN A 234 2.17 -1.82 0.69
C GLN A 234 1.60 -1.82 2.11
N ASP A 235 0.82 -2.85 2.49
CA ASP A 235 0.31 -2.96 3.87
C ASP A 235 1.46 -2.95 4.91
N TYR A 236 2.58 -3.58 4.58
CA TYR A 236 3.76 -3.59 5.42
C TYR A 236 4.41 -2.19 5.52
N GLN A 237 4.54 -1.46 4.41
CA GLN A 237 5.02 -0.07 4.42
C GLN A 237 4.10 0.82 5.27
N GLU A 238 2.78 0.71 5.11
CA GLU A 238 1.82 1.46 5.93
C GLU A 238 1.99 1.14 7.43
N SER A 239 2.28 -0.11 7.79
CA SER A 239 2.56 -0.50 9.18
C SER A 239 3.83 0.11 9.77
N LEU A 240 4.79 0.51 8.92
CA LEU A 240 6.00 1.22 9.31
C LEU A 240 5.79 2.74 9.36
N GLY A 241 4.58 3.23 9.04
CA GLY A 241 4.23 4.65 9.02
C GLY A 241 4.45 5.36 7.69
N TYR A 242 4.78 4.64 6.60
CA TYR A 242 4.82 5.22 5.27
C TYR A 242 3.39 5.50 4.75
N SER A 243 3.24 6.47 3.84
CA SER A 243 1.95 6.78 3.23
C SER A 243 2.11 7.37 1.83
N GLY A 244 1.04 7.34 1.02
CA GLY A 244 1.07 7.88 -0.33
C GLY A 244 2.10 7.16 -1.21
N ALA A 245 2.94 7.93 -1.91
CA ALA A 245 3.96 7.38 -2.81
C ALA A 245 5.04 6.55 -2.07
N ASP A 246 5.24 6.76 -0.77
CA ASP A 246 6.21 6.01 0.02
C ASP A 246 5.69 4.64 0.49
N ALA A 247 4.39 4.39 0.30
CA ALA A 247 3.70 3.13 0.54
C ALA A 247 3.09 2.58 -0.76
N ASP A 248 3.88 2.57 -1.83
CA ASP A 248 3.46 2.15 -3.17
C ASP A 248 3.50 0.63 -3.42
N GLY A 249 3.99 -0.13 -2.44
CA GLY A 249 4.16 -1.58 -2.51
C GLY A 249 5.44 -2.02 -3.23
N VAL A 250 6.33 -1.09 -3.59
CA VAL A 250 7.65 -1.40 -4.16
C VAL A 250 8.72 -1.27 -3.06
N PRO A 251 9.62 -2.26 -2.89
CA PRO A 251 10.61 -2.21 -1.83
C PRO A 251 11.55 -1.00 -1.89
N GLY A 252 11.63 -0.23 -0.80
CA GLY A 252 12.73 0.70 -0.56
C GLY A 252 13.90 0.02 0.17
N VAL A 253 15.10 0.62 0.12
CA VAL A 253 16.29 0.12 0.83
C VAL A 253 16.02 -0.04 2.34
N THR A 254 15.39 0.95 2.96
CA THR A 254 15.09 0.95 4.40
C THR A 254 14.02 -0.08 4.75
N SER A 255 12.87 -0.07 4.07
CA SER A 255 11.77 -1.00 4.35
C SER A 255 12.16 -2.45 4.06
N LEU A 256 12.99 -2.70 3.03
CA LEU A 256 13.47 -4.04 2.70
C LEU A 256 14.45 -4.55 3.75
N LYS A 257 15.36 -3.70 4.23
CA LYS A 257 16.28 -4.04 5.33
C LYS A 257 15.52 -4.30 6.63
N GLU A 258 14.51 -3.51 6.94
CA GLU A 258 13.67 -3.72 8.13
C GLU A 258 12.89 -5.04 8.05
N LEU A 259 12.40 -5.40 6.86
CA LEU A 259 11.67 -6.64 6.63
C LEU A 259 12.56 -7.88 6.78
N LEU A 260 13.77 -7.83 6.20
CA LEU A 260 14.68 -8.97 6.07
C LEU A 260 15.79 -9.00 7.13
N GLY A 261 15.94 -7.95 7.93
CA GLY A 261 17.06 -7.72 8.86
C GLY A 261 18.38 -7.32 8.18
N THR A 262 18.61 -7.81 6.96
CA THR A 262 19.77 -7.47 6.11
C THR A 262 19.33 -7.35 4.66
N LEU A 263 20.03 -6.52 3.87
CA LEU A 263 19.76 -6.44 2.44
C LEU A 263 20.35 -7.66 1.73
N PRO A 264 19.55 -8.41 0.96
CA PRO A 264 20.10 -9.46 0.10
C PRO A 264 20.95 -8.79 -0.96
N GLY A 265 22.25 -9.07 -0.99
CA GLY A 265 23.03 -8.84 -2.20
C GLY A 265 22.70 -9.93 -3.22
N LYS A 266 22.92 -9.65 -4.50
CA LYS A 266 23.20 -10.72 -5.44
C LYS A 266 24.31 -11.56 -4.83
N VAL A 267 23.97 -12.75 -4.38
CA VAL A 267 24.99 -13.77 -4.18
C VAL A 267 25.47 -14.01 -5.59
N THR A 268 26.54 -13.31 -6.00
CA THR A 268 27.38 -13.83 -7.07
C THR A 268 27.63 -15.25 -6.62
N ALA A 269 27.08 -16.24 -7.33
CA ALA A 269 27.42 -17.62 -7.07
C ALA A 269 28.94 -17.60 -6.94
N LYS A 270 29.44 -17.90 -5.73
CA LYS A 270 30.88 -17.91 -5.49
C LYS A 270 31.42 -18.73 -6.66
N PRO A 271 32.36 -18.20 -7.47
CA PRO A 271 32.83 -18.91 -8.64
C PRO A 271 33.09 -20.33 -8.18
N ALA A 272 32.48 -21.30 -8.88
CA ALA A 272 32.60 -22.69 -8.52
C ALA A 272 34.08 -22.94 -8.22
N PRO A 273 34.43 -23.53 -7.07
CA PRO A 273 35.83 -23.76 -6.74
C PRO A 273 36.51 -24.40 -7.95
N PRO A 274 37.72 -23.98 -8.34
CA PRO A 274 38.39 -24.57 -9.49
C PRO A 274 38.51 -26.08 -9.27
N PHE A 275 38.32 -26.85 -10.33
CA PHE A 275 38.47 -28.31 -10.24
C PHE A 275 39.90 -28.62 -9.77
N PRO A 276 40.08 -29.31 -8.62
CA PRO A 276 41.38 -29.43 -7.98
C PRO A 276 42.29 -30.48 -8.65
N GLY A 277 41.81 -31.11 -9.73
CA GLY A 277 42.48 -32.17 -10.48
C GLY A 277 42.01 -33.56 -10.05
N VAL A 278 41.89 -34.48 -11.02
CA VAL A 278 41.39 -35.85 -10.79
C VAL A 278 42.21 -36.61 -9.74
N GLY A 279 43.53 -36.36 -9.69
CA GLY A 279 44.45 -37.00 -8.73
C GLY A 279 44.22 -36.64 -7.26
N LYS A 280 43.29 -35.73 -6.95
CA LYS A 280 42.86 -35.40 -5.58
C LYS A 280 41.79 -36.34 -5.05
N PHE A 281 41.20 -37.17 -5.92
CA PHE A 281 40.12 -38.09 -5.59
C PHE A 281 40.56 -39.54 -5.80
N GLY A 282 39.86 -40.47 -5.15
CA GLY A 282 40.16 -41.90 -5.22
C GLY A 282 40.88 -42.46 -3.98
N PRO A 283 41.10 -43.79 -3.96
CA PRO A 283 41.62 -44.49 -2.79
C PRO A 283 42.93 -43.90 -2.25
N GLY A 284 43.03 -43.81 -0.93
CA GLY A 284 44.22 -43.31 -0.22
C GLY A 284 44.38 -41.78 -0.22
N LYS A 285 43.51 -41.02 -0.89
CA LYS A 285 43.56 -39.55 -0.86
C LYS A 285 42.91 -38.99 0.40
N SER A 286 43.50 -37.93 0.94
CA SER A 286 42.93 -37.14 2.04
C SER A 286 43.25 -35.66 1.81
N ASN A 287 42.23 -34.82 1.67
CA ASN A 287 42.37 -33.38 1.44
C ASN A 287 41.03 -32.64 1.60
N ALA A 288 41.08 -31.31 1.70
CA ALA A 288 39.90 -30.46 1.87
C ALA A 288 38.91 -30.53 0.69
N SER A 289 39.38 -30.85 -0.53
CA SER A 289 38.50 -30.95 -1.69
C SER A 289 37.57 -32.16 -1.64
N ILE A 290 37.96 -33.22 -0.94
CA ILE A 290 37.10 -34.39 -0.69
C ILE A 290 35.97 -34.00 0.27
N THR A 291 36.29 -33.30 1.37
CA THR A 291 35.26 -32.76 2.28
C THR A 291 34.29 -31.85 1.53
N LEU A 292 34.82 -30.95 0.69
CA LEU A 292 34.03 -29.99 -0.07
C LEU A 292 33.12 -30.69 -1.10
N LEU A 293 33.64 -31.69 -1.81
CA LEU A 293 32.88 -32.54 -2.72
C LEU A 293 31.71 -33.20 -1.98
N GLY A 294 32.00 -33.87 -0.87
CA GLY A 294 31.00 -34.61 -0.11
C GLY A 294 29.92 -33.72 0.49
N GLN A 295 30.28 -32.54 1.01
CA GLN A 295 29.31 -31.55 1.47
C GLN A 295 28.39 -31.07 0.33
N GLN A 296 28.93 -30.87 -0.86
CA GLN A 296 28.15 -30.45 -2.02
C GLN A 296 27.25 -31.56 -2.55
N LEU A 297 27.70 -32.82 -2.54
CA LEU A 297 26.87 -33.99 -2.86
C LEU A 297 25.66 -34.08 -1.91
N VAL A 298 25.88 -33.96 -0.59
CA VAL A 298 24.79 -33.92 0.40
C VAL A 298 23.83 -32.78 0.09
N ARG A 299 24.35 -31.57 -0.16
CA ARG A 299 23.54 -30.38 -0.48
C ARG A 299 22.69 -30.56 -1.74
N LYS A 300 23.19 -31.29 -2.74
CA LYS A 300 22.49 -31.60 -4.00
C LYS A 300 21.60 -32.86 -3.90
N GLY A 301 21.50 -33.48 -2.72
CA GLY A 301 20.64 -34.65 -2.48
C GLY A 301 21.30 -36.02 -2.74
N TYR A 302 22.60 -36.05 -3.03
CA TYR A 302 23.38 -37.25 -3.34
C TYR A 302 24.23 -37.70 -2.14
N GLY A 303 23.69 -37.59 -0.92
CA GLY A 303 24.43 -37.90 0.32
C GLY A 303 24.16 -39.28 0.91
N LYS A 304 23.28 -40.08 0.31
CA LYS A 304 22.65 -41.25 0.96
C LYS A 304 23.63 -42.33 1.45
N HIS A 305 24.84 -42.40 0.88
CA HIS A 305 25.83 -43.38 1.30
C HIS A 305 26.69 -42.93 2.49
N TYR A 306 26.53 -41.69 2.98
CA TYR A 306 27.23 -41.22 4.18
C TYR A 306 26.48 -41.63 5.45
N THR A 307 27.17 -42.30 6.38
CA THR A 307 26.64 -42.68 7.70
C THR A 307 26.96 -41.65 8.78
N SER A 308 28.13 -40.99 8.69
CA SER A 308 28.61 -39.98 9.65
C SER A 308 28.87 -38.61 9.00
N GLY A 309 28.42 -38.44 7.75
CA GLY A 309 28.70 -37.27 6.93
C GLY A 309 30.05 -37.31 6.20
N PRO A 310 30.30 -36.35 5.30
CA PRO A 310 31.52 -36.27 4.51
C PRO A 310 32.72 -35.79 5.33
N GLY A 311 33.91 -36.32 5.03
CA GLY A 311 35.17 -35.95 5.67
C GLY A 311 36.32 -35.83 4.68
N PRO A 312 37.54 -35.51 5.15
CA PRO A 312 38.67 -35.22 4.26
C PRO A 312 39.26 -36.46 3.58
N LYS A 313 39.04 -37.66 4.13
CA LYS A 313 39.57 -38.92 3.60
C LYS A 313 38.58 -39.53 2.61
N TRP A 314 39.06 -39.85 1.40
CA TRP A 314 38.24 -40.48 0.38
C TRP A 314 37.75 -41.85 0.84
N SER A 315 36.45 -42.09 0.67
CA SER A 315 35.77 -43.31 1.07
C SER A 315 34.94 -43.90 -0.06
N ASP A 316 34.48 -45.13 0.15
CA ASP A 316 33.51 -45.78 -0.73
C ASP A 316 32.18 -45.03 -0.81
N SER A 317 31.80 -44.33 0.26
CA SER A 317 30.61 -43.48 0.27
C SER A 317 30.74 -42.31 -0.70
N ASP A 318 31.91 -41.67 -0.77
CA ASP A 318 32.18 -40.61 -1.76
C ASP A 318 32.04 -41.14 -3.18
N ARG A 319 32.69 -42.26 -3.50
CA ARG A 319 32.63 -42.88 -4.83
C ARG A 319 31.19 -43.19 -5.25
N LYS A 320 30.41 -43.81 -4.36
CA LYS A 320 29.03 -44.20 -4.65
C LYS A 320 28.12 -42.98 -4.83
N ASN A 321 28.27 -41.96 -3.99
CA ASN A 321 27.52 -40.71 -4.08
C ASN A 321 27.85 -39.93 -5.36
N VAL A 322 29.12 -39.88 -5.77
CA VAL A 322 29.54 -39.29 -7.06
C VAL A 322 28.97 -40.07 -8.24
N ARG A 323 29.00 -41.40 -8.18
CA ARG A 323 28.44 -42.25 -9.24
C ARG A 323 26.94 -42.03 -9.39
N ASP A 324 26.20 -41.96 -8.29
CA ASP A 324 24.77 -41.67 -8.33
C ASP A 324 24.48 -40.29 -8.93
N PHE A 325 25.31 -39.30 -8.62
CA PHE A 325 25.25 -37.98 -9.25
C PHE A 325 25.51 -38.07 -10.76
N GLN A 326 26.58 -38.74 -11.19
CA GLN A 326 26.91 -38.90 -12.60
C GLN A 326 25.80 -39.61 -13.38
N LEU A 327 25.22 -40.68 -12.83
CA LEU A 327 24.11 -41.41 -13.45
C LEU A 327 22.84 -40.57 -13.61
N ALA A 328 22.59 -39.65 -12.67
CA ALA A 328 21.43 -38.76 -12.70
C ALA A 328 21.54 -37.63 -13.74
N HIS A 329 22.73 -37.38 -14.31
CA HIS A 329 22.95 -36.30 -15.28
C HIS A 329 23.22 -36.88 -16.67
N ALA A 330 22.34 -36.57 -17.63
CA ALA A 330 22.42 -37.09 -19.00
C ALA A 330 23.78 -36.82 -19.68
N SER A 331 24.39 -35.67 -19.40
CA SER A 331 25.71 -35.28 -19.94
C SER A 331 26.89 -36.01 -19.30
N LEU A 332 26.68 -36.81 -18.26
CA LEU A 332 27.70 -37.58 -17.52
C LEU A 332 27.50 -39.10 -17.62
N LYS A 333 26.50 -39.58 -18.38
CA LYS A 333 26.12 -41.00 -18.42
C LYS A 333 27.25 -41.96 -18.88
N GLY A 334 28.26 -41.46 -19.59
CA GLY A 334 29.46 -42.23 -20.00
C GLY A 334 30.60 -42.24 -18.98
N ASP A 335 30.56 -41.37 -17.97
CA ASP A 335 31.65 -41.13 -17.00
C ASP A 335 31.24 -41.49 -15.56
N ALA A 336 30.29 -42.43 -15.38
CA ALA A 336 29.74 -42.79 -14.08
C ALA A 336 30.65 -43.75 -13.27
N ASP A 337 31.94 -43.49 -13.24
CA ASP A 337 32.96 -44.27 -12.55
C ASP A 337 33.05 -43.97 -11.04
N GLY A 338 32.36 -42.93 -10.58
CA GLY A 338 32.38 -42.46 -9.20
C GLY A 338 33.59 -41.60 -8.85
N ILE A 339 34.39 -41.18 -9.84
CA ILE A 339 35.51 -40.24 -9.69
C ILE A 339 35.13 -38.92 -10.36
N PRO A 340 35.13 -37.78 -9.64
CA PRO A 340 34.71 -36.53 -10.23
C PRO A 340 35.75 -36.02 -11.25
N GLY A 341 35.32 -35.86 -12.49
CA GLY A 341 36.06 -35.11 -13.52
C GLY A 341 35.70 -33.62 -13.55
N PRO A 342 36.31 -32.82 -14.44
CA PRO A 342 36.04 -31.39 -14.57
C PRO A 342 34.55 -31.07 -14.80
N LEU A 343 33.86 -31.86 -15.63
CA LEU A 343 32.44 -31.67 -15.92
C LEU A 343 31.56 -32.08 -14.73
N THR A 344 31.87 -33.19 -14.05
CA THR A 344 31.20 -33.58 -12.80
C THR A 344 31.30 -32.48 -11.76
N TRP A 345 32.50 -31.94 -11.57
CA TRP A 345 32.75 -30.85 -10.63
C TRP A 345 31.99 -29.58 -11.02
N LYS A 346 32.04 -29.18 -12.30
CA LYS A 346 31.31 -28.01 -12.80
C LYS A 346 29.81 -28.11 -12.51
N LEU A 347 29.20 -29.26 -12.81
CA LEU A 347 27.77 -29.50 -12.61
C LEU A 347 27.39 -29.59 -11.12
N LEU A 348 28.29 -30.13 -10.29
CA LEU A 348 28.05 -30.25 -8.86
C LEU A 348 28.09 -28.88 -8.16
N PHE A 349 28.92 -27.95 -8.64
CA PHE A 349 29.10 -26.61 -8.06
C PHE A 349 28.41 -25.48 -8.84
N SER A 350 27.58 -25.80 -9.84
CA SER A 350 26.71 -24.85 -10.55
C SER A 350 25.39 -24.56 -9.82
#